data_AF-A0A3M0YQ52-F1
#
_entry.id   AF-A0A3M0YQ52-F1
#
_cell.length_a   1.000
_cell.length_b   1.000
_cell.length_c   1.000
_cell.angle_alpha   90.00
_cell.angle_beta   90.00
_cell.angle_gamma   90.00
#
_symmetry.space_group_name_H-M   'P 1'
#
loop_
_entity.id
_entity.type
_entity.pdbx_description
1 polymer ?
#
loop_
_entity_poly.entity_id
_entity_poly.type
_entity_poly.pdbx_seq_one_letter_code
_entity_poly.pdbx_strand_id
1 'polypeptide(L)'
;MGHTAEQMVLLANRLAEALGGRLRCRQLIISGGVGTFLDGYYLTGLSQLPALYGQASAFLRHARGDYDTLRRYVQRQADGLRLARRYLRIRKPEGPQ
;
A
#
# COMPACT_ATOMS: atom_id res chain seq x y z
N MET A 1 14.24 12.20 -8.27
CA MET A 1 14.96 12.01 -6.99
C MET A 1 13.96 11.49 -5.98
N GLY A 2 14.09 10.25 -5.54
CA GLY A 2 13.15 9.66 -4.55
C GLY A 2 12.99 8.16 -4.74
N HIS A 3 12.89 7.44 -3.62
CA HIS A 3 12.65 6.00 -3.57
C HIS A 3 11.22 5.65 -4.00
N THR A 4 11.03 4.46 -4.57
CA THR A 4 9.68 3.92 -4.84
C THR A 4 8.98 3.54 -3.53
N ALA A 5 7.65 3.45 -3.54
CA ALA A 5 6.90 2.99 -2.37
C ALA A 5 7.36 1.59 -1.90
N GLU A 6 7.69 0.70 -2.83
CA GLU A 6 8.24 -0.62 -2.53
C GLU A 6 9.59 -0.52 -1.79
N GLN A 7 10.52 0.27 -2.31
CA GLN A 7 11.83 0.49 -1.67
C GLN A 7 11.68 1.06 -0.25
N MET A 8 10.69 1.94 -0.03
CA MET A 8 10.40 2.49 1.29
C MET A 8 9.80 1.47 2.24
N VAL A 9 8.93 0.57 1.77
CA VAL A 9 8.43 -0.54 2.58
C VAL A 9 9.56 -1.50 2.97
N LEU A 10 10.44 -1.85 2.02
CA LEU A 10 11.59 -2.71 2.30
C LEU A 10 12.56 -2.07 3.29
N LEU A 11 12.82 -0.76 3.16
CA LEU A 11 13.62 -0.02 4.12
C LEU A 11 12.96 -0.01 5.51
N ALA A 12 11.65 0.26 5.58
CA ALA A 12 10.91 0.25 6.85
C ALA A 12 10.95 -1.12 7.54
N ASN A 13 10.88 -2.22 6.77
CA ASN A 13 11.05 -3.57 7.29
C ASN A 13 12.44 -3.77 7.92
N ARG A 14 13.52 -3.37 7.22
CA ARG A 14 14.89 -3.45 7.75
C ARG A 14 15.08 -2.61 9.02
N LEU A 15 14.48 -1.42 9.06
CA LEU A 15 14.53 -0.54 10.24
C LEU A 15 13.76 -1.13 11.41
N ALA A 16 12.59 -1.74 11.16
CA ALA A 16 11.81 -2.39 12.19
C ALA A 16 12.58 -3.55 12.83
N GLU A 17 13.27 -4.34 12.01
CA GLU A 17 14.16 -5.41 12.46
C GLU A 17 15.35 -4.88 13.28
N ALA A 18 16.07 -3.88 12.77
CA ALA A 18 17.24 -3.31 13.44
C ALA A 18 16.91 -2.60 14.77
N LEU A 19 15.73 -1.98 14.87
CA LEU A 19 15.29 -1.30 16.09
C LEU A 19 14.71 -2.28 17.12
N GLY A 20 14.07 -3.37 16.68
CA GLY A 20 13.50 -4.40 17.53
C GLY A 20 12.59 -3.84 18.63
N GLY A 21 12.95 -4.07 19.89
CA GLY A 21 12.21 -3.58 21.06
C GLY A 21 12.16 -2.05 21.19
N ARG A 22 13.10 -1.33 20.56
CA ARG A 22 13.14 0.15 20.57
C ARG A 22 12.14 0.78 19.60
N LEU A 23 11.51 -0.01 18.72
CA LEU A 23 10.52 0.49 17.76
C LEU A 23 9.24 0.94 18.48
N ARG A 24 9.03 2.26 18.52
CA ARG A 24 7.85 2.90 19.13
C ARG A 24 6.61 2.86 18.25
N CYS A 25 6.77 3.08 16.94
CA CYS A 25 5.67 3.05 15.99
C CYS A 25 5.63 1.69 15.29
N ARG A 26 4.52 0.96 15.47
CA ARG A 26 4.35 -0.41 14.93
C ARG A 26 3.26 -0.48 13.87
N GLN A 27 2.94 0.64 13.23
CA GLN A 27 1.94 0.74 12.18
C GLN A 27 2.47 1.64 11.07
N LEU A 28 2.10 1.34 9.83
CA LEU A 28 2.55 2.09 8.66
C LEU A 28 1.37 2.57 7.82
N ILE A 29 1.47 3.83 7.36
CA ILE A 29 0.64 4.34 6.27
C ILE A 29 1.53 4.41 5.03
N ILE A 30 1.23 3.56 4.05
CA ILE A 30 1.96 3.51 2.78
C ILE A 30 1.24 4.43 1.80
N SER A 31 1.86 5.57 1.48
CA SER A 31 1.30 6.56 0.57
C SER A 31 2.37 7.06 -0.40
N GLY A 32 1.93 7.71 -1.48
CA GLY A 32 2.81 8.19 -2.55
C GLY A 32 2.94 7.18 -3.68
N GLY A 33 2.42 7.53 -4.86
CA GLY A 33 2.47 6.67 -6.04
C GLY A 33 1.50 5.47 -6.04
N VAL A 34 0.62 5.31 -5.04
CA VAL A 34 -0.36 4.21 -4.97
C VAL A 34 -1.57 4.51 -5.86
N GLY A 35 -1.66 3.87 -7.03
CA GLY A 35 -2.66 4.16 -8.04
C GLY A 35 -3.87 3.23 -8.04
N THR A 36 -3.67 1.99 -7.56
CA THR A 36 -4.68 0.92 -7.62
C THR A 36 -4.75 0.12 -6.31
N PHE A 37 -5.83 -0.65 -6.15
CA PHE A 37 -5.98 -1.59 -5.06
C PHE A 37 -4.94 -2.73 -5.11
N LEU A 38 -4.39 -3.05 -6.29
CA LEU A 38 -3.34 -4.05 -6.43
C LEU A 38 -2.01 -3.54 -5.89
N ASP A 39 -1.67 -2.27 -6.16
CA ASP A 39 -0.50 -1.61 -5.56
C ASP A 39 -0.65 -1.62 -4.03
N GLY A 40 -1.81 -1.22 -3.54
CA GLY A 40 -2.12 -1.21 -2.11
C GLY A 40 -2.04 -2.60 -1.47
N TYR A 41 -2.63 -3.62 -2.11
CA TYR A 41 -2.57 -5.01 -1.67
C TYR A 41 -1.13 -5.52 -1.61
N TYR A 42 -0.36 -5.32 -2.68
CA TYR A 42 1.04 -5.74 -2.76
C TYR A 42 1.91 -5.05 -1.70
N LEU A 43 1.84 -3.72 -1.60
CA LEU A 43 2.67 -2.94 -0.68
C LEU A 43 2.35 -3.25 0.79
N THR A 44 1.07 -3.37 1.14
CA THR A 44 0.67 -3.70 2.52
C THR A 44 1.05 -5.12 2.90
N GLY A 45 0.97 -6.09 2.00
CA GLY A 45 1.41 -7.45 2.30
C GLY A 45 2.92 -7.70 2.15
N LEU A 46 3.66 -6.77 1.53
CA LEU A 46 5.12 -6.74 1.58
C LEU A 46 5.62 -6.23 2.95
N SER A 47 4.84 -5.41 3.64
CA SER A 47 5.21 -4.87 4.94
C SER A 47 5.23 -5.93 6.05
N GLN A 48 6.22 -5.86 6.93
CA GLN A 48 6.29 -6.67 8.15
C GLN A 48 5.51 -6.04 9.31
N LEU A 49 5.20 -4.74 9.23
CA LEU A 49 4.38 -4.04 10.21
C LEU A 49 2.93 -4.00 9.71
N PRO A 50 1.93 -4.02 10.62
CA PRO A 50 0.56 -3.69 10.27
C PRO A 50 0.50 -2.40 9.43
N ALA A 51 -0.10 -2.49 8.24
CA ALA A 51 -0.07 -1.40 7.28
C ALA A 51 -1.42 -1.17 6.62
N LEU A 52 -1.69 0.09 6.32
CA LEU A 52 -2.76 0.56 5.45
C LEU A 52 -2.15 1.43 4.34
N TYR A 53 -2.79 1.45 3.18
CA TYR A 53 -2.35 2.28 2.06
C TYR A 53 -3.29 3.46 1.83
N GLY A 54 -2.73 4.58 1.40
CA GLY A 54 -3.47 5.81 1.09
C GLY A 54 -3.32 6.21 -0.38
N GLN A 55 -4.40 6.65 -1.00
CA GLN A 55 -4.44 7.12 -2.38
C GLN A 55 -4.93 8.57 -2.45
N ALA A 56 -4.02 9.51 -2.69
CA ALA A 56 -4.36 10.93 -2.78
C ALA A 56 -4.74 11.37 -4.20
N SER A 57 -3.74 11.54 -5.07
CA SER A 57 -3.92 12.05 -6.43
C SER A 57 -4.88 11.20 -7.28
N ALA A 58 -4.89 9.88 -7.06
CA ALA A 58 -5.80 8.97 -7.75
C ALA A 58 -7.28 9.25 -7.39
N PHE A 59 -7.60 9.44 -6.11
CA PHE A 59 -8.94 9.82 -5.66
C PHE A 59 -9.31 11.21 -6.17
N LEU A 60 -8.40 12.19 -6.02
CA LEU A 60 -8.65 13.57 -6.48
C LEU A 60 -9.00 13.63 -7.96
N ARG A 61 -8.36 12.82 -8.82
CA ARG A 61 -8.69 12.76 -10.25
C ARG A 61 -10.16 12.35 -10.50
N HIS A 62 -10.68 11.39 -9.74
CA HIS A 62 -12.07 10.94 -9.88
C HIS A 62 -13.06 11.87 -9.17
N ALA A 63 -12.62 12.55 -8.11
CA ALA A 63 -13.42 13.54 -7.39
C ALA A 63 -13.66 14.83 -8.18
N ARG A 64 -12.89 15.09 -9.25
CA ARG A 64 -13.13 16.22 -10.17
C ARG A 64 -14.36 16.04 -11.06
N GLY A 65 -14.88 14.81 -11.17
CA GLY A 65 -16.12 14.51 -11.89
C GLY A 65 -17.35 14.69 -11.01
N ASP A 66 -18.42 13.96 -11.34
CA ASP A 66 -19.61 13.87 -10.48
C ASP A 66 -19.40 12.92 -9.29
N TYR A 67 -20.30 13.03 -8.30
CA TYR A 67 -20.29 12.17 -7.12
C TYR A 67 -20.36 10.68 -7.51
N ASP A 68 -21.16 10.34 -8.52
CA ASP A 68 -21.32 8.96 -8.96
C ASP A 68 -20.03 8.36 -9.51
N THR A 69 -19.20 9.16 -10.20
CA THR A 69 -17.89 8.75 -10.70
C THR A 69 -16.93 8.46 -9.55
N LEU A 70 -16.88 9.33 -8.54
CA LEU A 70 -16.10 9.08 -7.34
C LEU A 70 -16.61 7.84 -6.60
N ARG A 71 -17.93 7.71 -6.39
CA ARG A 71 -18.56 6.58 -5.71
C ARG A 71 -18.24 5.26 -6.43
N ARG A 72 -18.39 5.19 -7.75
CA ARG A 72 -18.01 4.01 -8.56
C ARG A 72 -16.53 3.69 -8.44
N TYR A 73 -15.66 4.71 -8.41
CA TYR A 73 -14.23 4.50 -8.23
C TYR A 73 -13.91 3.90 -6.85
N VAL A 74 -14.46 4.47 -5.77
CA VAL A 74 -14.29 3.95 -4.40
C VAL A 74 -14.78 2.50 -4.28
N GLN A 75 -15.97 2.21 -4.83
CA GLN A 75 -16.52 0.86 -4.82
C GLN A 75 -15.60 -0.14 -5.54
N ARG A 76 -15.08 0.22 -6.72
CA ARG A 76 -14.11 -0.62 -7.45
C ARG A 76 -12.83 -0.86 -6.66
N GLN A 77 -12.31 0.14 -5.95
CA GLN A 77 -11.13 -0.04 -5.09
C GLN A 77 -11.43 -1.04 -3.96
N ALA A 78 -12.58 -0.91 -3.30
CA ALA A 78 -12.97 -1.78 -2.19
C ALA A 78 -13.23 -3.23 -2.64
N ASP A 79 -13.96 -3.42 -3.74
CA ASP A 79 -14.26 -4.75 -4.28
C ASP A 79 -13.01 -5.43 -4.85
N GLY A 80 -12.18 -4.68 -5.58
CA GLY A 80 -10.91 -5.17 -6.09
C GLY A 80 -9.97 -5.63 -4.96
N LEU A 81 -9.88 -4.85 -3.88
CA LEU A 81 -9.09 -5.24 -2.71
C LEU A 81 -9.63 -6.50 -2.03
N ARG A 82 -10.96 -6.64 -1.89
CA ARG A 82 -11.59 -7.87 -1.37
C ARG A 82 -11.25 -9.09 -2.23
N LEU A 83 -11.35 -8.95 -3.56
CA LEU A 83 -11.01 -10.01 -4.50
C LEU A 83 -9.53 -10.39 -4.39
N ALA A 84 -8.64 -9.39 -4.39
CA ALA A 84 -7.21 -9.60 -4.27
C ALA A 84 -6.85 -10.35 -2.98
N ARG A 85 -7.41 -9.94 -1.85
CA ARG A 85 -7.20 -10.62 -0.56
C ARG A 85 -7.68 -12.06 -0.54
N ARG A 86 -8.74 -12.39 -1.29
CA ARG A 86 -9.32 -13.74 -1.32
C ARG A 86 -8.56 -14.69 -2.23
N TYR A 87 -8.06 -14.21 -3.37
CA TYR A 87 -7.60 -15.09 -4.45
C TYR A 87 -6.13 -14.93 -4.81
N LEU A 88 -5.48 -13.82 -4.42
CA LEU A 88 -4.08 -13.59 -4.76
C LEU A 88 -3.17 -13.98 -3.60
N ARG A 89 -1.92 -14.27 -3.96
CA ARG A 89 -0.81 -14.46 -3.03
C ARG A 89 0.36 -13.61 -3.49
N ILE A 90 0.95 -12.88 -2.56
CA ILE A 90 2.08 -12.01 -2.85
C ILE A 90 3.33 -12.86 -3.03
N ARG A 91 3.99 -12.70 -4.17
CA ARG A 91 5.37 -13.13 -4.37
C ARG A 91 6.27 -12.06 -3.78
N LYS A 92 6.95 -12.36 -2.68
CA LYS A 92 7.93 -11.45 -2.11
C LYS A 92 9.18 -11.42 -3.01
N PRO A 93 9.75 -10.23 -3.28
CA PRO A 93 11.03 -10.16 -3.96
C PRO A 93 12.07 -10.89 -3.10
N GLU A 94 12.90 -11.71 -3.76
CA GLU A 94 14.00 -12.41 -3.09
C GLU A 94 14.96 -11.35 -2.52
N GLY A 95 15.39 -11.53 -1.27
CA GLY A 95 16.38 -10.64 -0.67
C GLY A 95 17.68 -10.69 -1.48
N PRO A 96 18.47 -9.60 -1.53
CA PRO A 96 19.83 -9.71 -2.05
C PRO A 96 20.60 -10.74 -1.23
N GLN A 97 21.29 -11.66 -1.91
CA GLN A 97 22.29 -12.55 -1.31
C GLN A 97 23.45 -11.72 -0.74
#